data_AF-A0A284VR55-F1
#
_entry.id   AF-A0A284VR55-F1
#
_cell.length_a   1.000
_cell.length_b   1.000
_cell.length_c   1.000
_cell.angle_alpha   90.00
_cell.angle_beta   90.00
_cell.angle_gamma   90.00
#
_symmetry.space_group_name_H-M   'P 1'
#
loop_
_entity.id
_entity.type
_entity.pdbx_description
1 polymer ?
#
loop_
_entity_poly.entity_id
_entity_poly.type
_entity_poly.pdbx_seq_one_letter_code
_entity_poly.pdbx_strand_id
1 'polypeptide(L)'
;MDQKTIEETISSLQLPQRVIDNLMRELKGVKITKKQLDEIVKNTLATYDYSRIQAGEAAGVVSAQSIGEPGTQMTMRTFHYAGVAEINVTLGLPRLIEIVDARKNPSTPMMTIFLEKEFAFDRDKARELAWKIEATRITVLGSMSTDITEMKIIIDLNKKSLVQRNMTAKEIADKIEEEIGNSPEISGDTLIMRPEEASYRQLLQLVKSVQSIILKGIKDIKRVVIRKEDSGEYVLYTEGSALKEVLAIDGVDATRTRTNNVNEIFEVMGIEAARLSLIHEATETLREQGLTVDVRHIMLVADIMTVDGDVKPIGRHGVSGEKASVFARAAFEVTVNHLLDSGMSGDVDELRGVTENVIVGQPIRLGTGNVRLIAKKPAQRS
;
A
#
# COMPACT_ATOMS: atom_id res chain seq x y z
N MET A 1 -0.19 -18.48 -45.99
CA MET A 1 -0.81 -17.22 -46.42
C MET A 1 0.16 -16.10 -46.15
N ASP A 2 0.04 -14.97 -46.86
CA ASP A 2 0.86 -13.79 -46.56
C ASP A 2 0.56 -13.31 -45.14
N GLN A 3 1.60 -13.02 -44.36
CA GLN A 3 1.47 -12.56 -42.98
C GLN A 3 0.56 -11.32 -42.86
N LYS A 4 0.51 -10.49 -43.91
CA LYS A 4 -0.35 -9.31 -44.00
C LYS A 4 -1.84 -9.63 -43.96
N THR A 5 -2.29 -10.71 -44.60
CA THR A 5 -3.72 -11.08 -44.60
C THR A 5 -4.14 -11.63 -43.24
N ILE A 6 -3.21 -12.25 -42.51
CA ILE A 6 -3.44 -12.75 -41.14
C ILE A 6 -3.54 -11.56 -40.17
N GLU A 7 -2.65 -10.57 -40.30
CA GLU A 7 -2.67 -9.36 -39.48
C GLU A 7 -3.92 -8.50 -39.70
N GLU A 8 -4.38 -8.33 -40.94
CA GLU A 8 -5.62 -7.61 -41.26
C GLU A 8 -6.86 -8.30 -40.67
N THR A 9 -6.91 -9.64 -40.74
CA THR A 9 -8.06 -10.40 -40.21
C THR A 9 -8.10 -10.34 -38.69
N ILE A 10 -6.93 -10.46 -38.03
CA ILE A 10 -6.84 -10.48 -36.56
C ILE A 10 -7.04 -9.09 -35.94
N SER A 11 -6.53 -8.03 -36.57
CA SER A 11 -6.67 -6.65 -36.09
C SER A 11 -8.12 -6.14 -36.17
N SER A 12 -8.94 -6.71 -37.03
CA SER A 12 -10.37 -6.39 -37.13
C SER A 12 -11.25 -7.04 -36.03
N LEU A 13 -10.69 -7.94 -35.22
CA LEU A 13 -11.44 -8.65 -34.19
C LEU A 13 -11.67 -7.78 -32.94
N GLN A 14 -12.90 -7.83 -32.41
CA GLN A 14 -13.27 -7.19 -31.14
C GLN A 14 -12.79 -8.01 -29.93
N LEU A 15 -11.49 -8.25 -29.84
CA LEU A 15 -10.85 -8.96 -28.72
C LEU A 15 -9.88 -8.03 -27.98
N PRO A 16 -9.58 -8.31 -26.70
CA PRO A 16 -8.54 -7.59 -25.97
C PRO A 16 -7.20 -7.69 -26.71
N GLN A 17 -6.45 -6.58 -26.77
CA GLN A 17 -5.15 -6.51 -27.46
C GLN A 17 -4.19 -7.62 -27.02
N ARG A 18 -4.14 -7.96 -25.71
CA ARG A 18 -3.32 -9.07 -25.22
C ARG A 18 -3.64 -10.42 -25.84
N VAL A 19 -4.92 -10.70 -26.11
CA VAL A 19 -5.34 -11.95 -26.76
C VAL A 19 -4.93 -11.94 -28.23
N ILE A 20 -5.10 -10.79 -28.89
CA ILE A 20 -4.65 -10.56 -30.27
C ILE A 20 -3.13 -10.73 -30.38
N ASP A 21 -2.36 -10.15 -29.47
CA ASP A 21 -0.90 -10.24 -29.43
C ASP A 21 -0.41 -11.67 -29.20
N ASN A 22 -1.06 -12.40 -28.29
CA ASN A 22 -0.77 -13.81 -28.06
C ASN A 22 -1.08 -14.67 -29.28
N LEU A 23 -2.23 -14.46 -29.93
CA LEU A 23 -2.57 -15.12 -31.18
C LEU A 23 -1.54 -14.80 -32.27
N MET A 24 -1.16 -13.53 -32.43
CA MET A 24 -0.14 -13.12 -33.41
C MET A 24 1.22 -13.78 -33.13
N ARG A 25 1.60 -13.93 -31.85
CA ARG A 25 2.85 -14.60 -31.47
C ARG A 25 2.83 -16.10 -31.79
N GLU A 26 1.72 -16.79 -31.53
CA GLU A 26 1.62 -18.24 -31.78
C GLU A 26 1.41 -18.58 -33.25
N LEU A 27 0.77 -17.69 -34.01
CA LEU A 27 0.57 -17.84 -35.45
C LEU A 27 1.84 -17.46 -36.26
N LYS A 28 2.81 -16.76 -35.64
CA LYS A 28 4.14 -16.50 -36.24
C LYS A 28 4.94 -17.80 -36.31
N GLY A 29 5.01 -18.36 -37.52
CA GLY A 29 5.85 -19.52 -37.84
C GLY A 29 5.08 -20.77 -38.28
N VAL A 30 3.74 -20.75 -38.20
CA VAL A 30 2.89 -21.88 -38.61
C VAL A 30 2.33 -21.64 -40.02
N LYS A 31 2.48 -22.62 -40.92
CA LYS A 31 1.84 -22.58 -42.24
C LYS A 31 0.36 -22.98 -42.11
N ILE A 32 -0.51 -21.98 -42.03
CA ILE A 32 -1.95 -22.19 -41.83
C ILE A 32 -2.71 -21.89 -43.13
N THR A 33 -3.75 -22.69 -43.41
CA THR A 33 -4.70 -22.42 -44.51
C THR A 33 -5.82 -21.48 -44.07
N LYS A 34 -6.43 -20.74 -45.00
CA LYS A 34 -7.51 -19.77 -44.69
C LYS A 34 -8.64 -20.36 -43.83
N LYS A 35 -9.06 -21.59 -44.15
CA LYS A 35 -10.10 -22.31 -43.39
C LYS A 35 -9.71 -22.60 -41.94
N GLN A 36 -8.46 -22.98 -41.71
CA GLN A 36 -7.95 -23.22 -40.35
C GLN A 36 -7.83 -21.93 -39.55
N LEU A 37 -7.45 -20.83 -40.19
CA LEU A 37 -7.43 -19.51 -39.55
C LEU A 37 -8.85 -19.08 -39.13
N ASP A 38 -9.82 -19.21 -40.02
CA ASP A 38 -11.22 -18.88 -39.74
C ASP A 38 -11.78 -19.75 -38.60
N GLU A 39 -11.42 -21.03 -38.54
CA GLU A 39 -11.82 -21.95 -37.48
C GLU A 39 -11.19 -21.61 -36.12
N ILE A 40 -9.90 -21.27 -36.10
CA ILE A 40 -9.20 -20.82 -34.88
C ILE A 40 -9.88 -19.56 -34.35
N VAL A 41 -10.08 -18.56 -35.20
CA VAL A 41 -10.72 -17.30 -34.81
C VAL A 41 -12.13 -17.55 -34.27
N LYS A 42 -12.92 -18.40 -34.94
CA LYS A 42 -14.27 -18.75 -34.49
C LYS A 42 -14.26 -19.43 -33.12
N ASN A 43 -13.35 -20.37 -32.90
CA ASN A 43 -13.21 -21.07 -31.62
C ASN A 43 -12.74 -20.13 -30.50
N THR A 44 -11.82 -19.22 -30.79
CA THR A 44 -11.36 -18.22 -29.82
C THR A 44 -12.48 -17.27 -29.43
N LEU A 45 -13.26 -16.77 -30.40
CA LEU A 45 -14.44 -15.94 -30.12
C LEU A 45 -15.48 -16.69 -29.29
N ALA A 46 -15.81 -17.93 -29.67
CA ALA A 46 -16.77 -18.76 -28.93
C ALA A 46 -16.32 -19.02 -27.48
N THR A 47 -15.02 -19.27 -27.28
CA THR A 47 -14.45 -19.48 -25.94
C THR A 47 -14.44 -18.19 -25.13
N TYR A 48 -14.13 -17.06 -25.76
CA TYR A 48 -14.18 -15.75 -25.09
C TYR A 48 -15.61 -15.43 -24.63
N ASP A 49 -16.60 -15.57 -25.51
CA ASP A 49 -18.01 -15.31 -25.19
C ASP A 49 -18.53 -16.24 -24.09
N TYR A 50 -18.16 -17.52 -24.13
CA TYR A 50 -18.50 -18.48 -23.09
C TYR A 50 -17.85 -18.15 -21.73
N SER A 51 -16.66 -17.55 -21.74
CA SER A 51 -15.89 -17.22 -20.53
C SER A 51 -16.29 -15.90 -19.88
N ARG A 52 -17.25 -15.17 -20.45
CA ARG A 52 -17.76 -13.92 -19.87
C ARG A 52 -18.59 -14.20 -18.62
N ILE A 53 -18.49 -13.31 -17.63
CA ILE A 53 -19.33 -13.38 -16.43
C ILE A 53 -20.81 -13.22 -16.82
N GLN A 54 -21.68 -14.02 -16.21
CA GLN A 54 -23.11 -13.93 -16.44
C GLN A 54 -23.68 -12.67 -15.76
N ALA A 55 -24.61 -12.00 -16.45
CA ALA A 55 -25.25 -10.82 -15.89
C ALA A 55 -26.12 -11.19 -14.68
N GLY A 56 -26.00 -10.42 -13.59
CA GLY A 56 -26.69 -10.68 -12.33
C GLY A 56 -25.91 -11.52 -11.32
N GLU A 57 -24.68 -11.95 -11.66
CA GLU A 57 -23.79 -12.64 -10.74
C GLU A 57 -23.43 -11.77 -9.52
N ALA A 58 -23.37 -12.37 -8.34
CA ALA A 58 -23.08 -11.66 -7.09
C ALA A 58 -21.57 -11.48 -6.87
N ALA A 59 -20.89 -10.82 -7.84
CA ALA A 59 -19.44 -10.69 -7.87
C ALA A 59 -18.84 -10.09 -6.59
N GLY A 60 -19.55 -9.16 -5.93
CA GLY A 60 -19.11 -8.60 -4.64
C GLY A 60 -19.05 -9.63 -3.52
N VAL A 61 -20.05 -10.51 -3.41
CA VAL A 61 -20.09 -11.56 -2.37
C VAL A 61 -19.01 -12.60 -2.63
N VAL A 62 -18.89 -13.07 -3.88
CA VAL A 62 -17.87 -14.04 -4.28
C VAL A 62 -16.47 -13.47 -4.03
N SER A 63 -16.22 -12.21 -4.41
CA SER A 63 -14.92 -11.57 -4.18
C SER A 63 -14.58 -11.45 -2.69
N ALA A 64 -15.56 -11.05 -1.86
CA ALA A 64 -15.36 -10.97 -0.42
C ALA A 64 -15.04 -12.34 0.19
N GLN A 65 -15.73 -13.39 -0.24
CA GLN A 65 -15.46 -14.77 0.20
C GLN A 65 -14.09 -15.25 -0.27
N SER A 66 -13.74 -15.05 -1.54
CA SER A 66 -12.46 -15.50 -2.11
C SER A 66 -11.25 -14.80 -1.51
N ILE A 67 -11.39 -13.55 -1.06
CA ILE A 67 -10.31 -12.83 -0.34
C ILE A 67 -10.28 -13.23 1.14
N GLY A 68 -11.44 -13.48 1.75
CA GLY A 68 -11.55 -13.82 3.18
C GLY A 68 -11.23 -15.29 3.51
N GLU A 69 -11.56 -16.23 2.63
CA GLU A 69 -11.33 -17.67 2.82
C GLU A 69 -9.85 -18.00 3.12
N PRO A 70 -8.87 -17.50 2.33
CA PRO A 70 -7.47 -17.73 2.63
C PRO A 70 -7.05 -17.17 4.00
N GLY A 71 -7.72 -16.14 4.51
CA GLY A 71 -7.44 -15.56 5.82
C GLY A 71 -7.57 -16.57 6.97
N THR A 72 -8.45 -17.56 6.86
CA THR A 72 -8.57 -18.65 7.85
C THR A 72 -7.45 -19.69 7.74
N GLN A 73 -6.86 -19.82 6.56
CA GLN A 73 -5.79 -20.76 6.24
C GLN A 73 -4.39 -20.14 6.43
N MET A 74 -4.33 -18.81 6.57
CA MET A 74 -3.14 -18.06 6.97
C MET A 74 -2.76 -18.41 8.41
N THR A 75 -2.18 -19.59 8.56
CA THR A 75 -1.42 -19.97 9.76
C THR A 75 -0.10 -19.21 9.76
N MET A 76 0.48 -18.96 10.95
CA MET A 76 1.79 -18.29 11.07
C MET A 76 2.89 -19.12 10.41
N ARG A 77 3.04 -19.00 9.09
CA ARG A 77 4.28 -19.33 8.41
C ARG A 77 5.19 -18.12 8.55
N THR A 78 5.91 -18.05 9.66
CA THR A 78 7.11 -17.24 9.73
C THR A 78 8.10 -17.86 8.76
N PHE A 79 8.09 -17.39 7.51
CA PHE A 79 9.23 -17.59 6.64
C PHE A 79 10.40 -16.87 7.31
N HIS A 80 11.24 -17.64 7.99
CA HIS A 80 12.60 -17.23 8.25
C HIS A 80 13.24 -17.11 6.87
N TYR A 81 13.32 -15.89 6.33
CA TYR A 81 14.23 -15.62 5.23
C TYR A 81 15.64 -15.86 5.76
N ALA A 82 16.16 -17.07 5.55
CA ALA A 82 17.52 -17.41 5.88
C ALA A 82 18.45 -16.54 5.01
N GLY A 83 19.05 -15.50 5.61
CA GLY A 83 20.26 -14.87 5.10
C GLY A 83 20.16 -13.43 4.56
N VAL A 84 19.09 -12.67 4.78
CA VAL A 84 19.00 -11.28 4.26
C VAL A 84 18.66 -10.31 5.39
N ALA A 85 19.45 -9.25 5.52
CA ALA A 85 19.37 -8.26 6.59
C ALA A 85 17.92 -7.83 6.89
N GLU A 86 17.49 -8.17 8.10
CA GLU A 86 16.14 -8.07 8.64
C GLU A 86 15.60 -6.62 8.59
N ILE A 87 14.74 -6.33 7.61
CA ILE A 87 13.73 -5.29 7.77
C ILE A 87 12.46 -6.02 8.20
N ASN A 88 11.99 -5.73 9.41
CA ASN A 88 10.76 -6.32 9.93
C ASN A 88 9.58 -5.72 9.17
N VAL A 89 9.00 -6.50 8.26
CA VAL A 89 7.76 -6.15 7.56
C VAL A 89 6.63 -6.94 8.21
N THR A 90 5.47 -6.31 8.43
CA THR A 90 4.24 -7.03 8.75
C THR A 90 3.86 -7.88 7.54
N LEU A 91 3.89 -9.19 7.70
CA LEU A 91 3.58 -10.15 6.64
C LEU A 91 2.25 -10.86 6.94
N GLY A 92 1.61 -11.35 5.88
CA GLY A 92 0.43 -12.21 5.97
C GLY A 92 -0.86 -11.46 6.34
N LEU A 93 -1.70 -12.11 7.16
CA LEU A 93 -3.06 -11.62 7.46
C LEU A 93 -3.10 -10.23 8.12
N PRO A 94 -2.24 -9.90 9.12
CA PRO A 94 -2.25 -8.56 9.72
C PRO A 94 -2.03 -7.46 8.69
N ARG A 95 -1.18 -7.71 7.68
CA ARG A 95 -0.93 -6.76 6.60
C ARG A 95 -2.14 -6.60 5.70
N LEU A 96 -2.80 -7.71 5.34
CA LEU A 96 -4.02 -7.66 4.54
C LEU A 96 -5.15 -6.88 5.25
N ILE A 97 -5.27 -7.02 6.57
CA ILE A 97 -6.21 -6.24 7.40
C ILE A 97 -5.86 -4.74 7.34
N GLU A 98 -4.58 -4.37 7.51
CA GLU A 98 -4.16 -2.96 7.43
C GLU A 98 -4.48 -2.32 6.07
N ILE A 99 -4.32 -3.06 4.99
CA ILE A 99 -4.63 -2.61 3.62
C ILE A 99 -6.14 -2.38 3.49
N VAL A 100 -6.96 -3.36 3.86
CA VAL A 100 -8.43 -3.32 3.76
C VAL A 100 -9.05 -2.25 4.66
N ASP A 101 -8.45 -1.99 5.83
CA ASP A 101 -8.85 -0.92 6.74
C ASP A 101 -8.25 0.44 6.37
N ALA A 102 -7.56 0.56 5.22
CA ALA A 102 -6.97 1.80 4.73
C ALA A 102 -6.22 2.60 5.82
N ARG A 103 -5.46 1.90 6.67
CA ARG A 103 -4.90 2.49 7.89
C ARG A 103 -3.95 3.65 7.56
N LYS A 104 -4.18 4.83 8.17
CA LYS A 104 -3.35 6.04 7.95
C LYS A 104 -1.86 5.78 8.16
N ASN A 105 -1.53 5.11 9.26
CA ASN A 105 -0.16 4.73 9.61
C ASN A 105 -0.08 3.21 9.68
N PRO A 106 0.58 2.53 8.71
CA PRO A 106 0.82 1.09 8.80
C PRO A 106 1.80 0.79 9.94
N SER A 107 1.78 -0.44 10.49
CA SER A 107 2.64 -0.78 11.64
C SER A 107 4.13 -0.80 11.29
N THR A 108 4.47 -1.23 10.07
CA THR A 108 5.85 -1.23 9.55
C THR A 108 5.87 -0.59 8.16
N PRO A 109 5.91 0.76 8.08
CA PRO A 109 6.08 1.45 6.80
C PRO A 109 7.45 1.14 6.21
N MET A 110 7.50 0.92 4.90
CA MET A 110 8.73 0.71 4.16
C MET A 110 8.66 1.39 2.79
N MET A 111 9.82 1.73 2.26
CA MET A 111 9.95 2.17 0.88
C MET A 111 11.04 1.38 0.16
N THR A 112 10.84 1.24 -1.14
CA THR A 112 11.84 0.77 -2.09
C THR A 112 12.20 1.95 -2.98
N ILE A 113 13.37 2.53 -2.72
CA ILE A 113 13.87 3.71 -3.39
C ILE A 113 14.82 3.24 -4.49
N PHE A 114 14.44 3.54 -5.73
CA PHE A 114 15.27 3.29 -6.89
C PHE A 114 16.15 4.52 -7.13
N LEU A 115 17.35 4.27 -7.63
CA LEU A 115 18.33 5.31 -7.96
C LEU A 115 18.29 5.59 -9.46
N GLU A 116 18.61 6.83 -9.82
CA GLU A 116 18.83 7.18 -11.21
C GLU A 116 20.05 6.42 -11.78
N LYS A 117 20.11 6.26 -13.11
CA LYS A 117 21.12 5.44 -13.79
C LYS A 117 22.57 5.83 -13.45
N GLU A 118 22.81 7.10 -13.11
CA GLU A 118 24.13 7.61 -12.73
C GLU A 118 24.58 7.20 -11.31
N PHE A 119 23.62 6.91 -10.43
CA PHE A 119 23.83 6.52 -9.05
C PHE A 119 23.62 5.02 -8.82
N ALA A 120 22.85 4.36 -9.69
CA ALA A 120 22.44 2.97 -9.56
C ALA A 120 23.61 1.96 -9.64
N PHE A 121 24.74 2.29 -10.27
CA PHE A 121 25.88 1.39 -10.42
C PHE A 121 27.06 1.71 -9.50
N ASP A 122 27.00 2.83 -8.77
CA ASP A 122 28.07 3.30 -7.90
C ASP A 122 27.69 3.11 -6.44
N ARG A 123 28.46 2.27 -5.74
CA ARG A 123 28.20 1.94 -4.33
C ARG A 123 28.44 3.13 -3.42
N ASP A 124 29.44 3.96 -3.70
CA ASP A 124 29.84 5.04 -2.80
C ASP A 124 28.80 6.17 -2.85
N LYS A 125 28.32 6.50 -4.05
CA LYS A 125 27.22 7.48 -4.20
C LYS A 125 25.90 7.00 -3.61
N ALA A 126 25.55 5.72 -3.80
CA ALA A 126 24.35 5.14 -3.19
C ALA A 126 24.42 5.21 -1.65
N ARG A 127 25.63 5.06 -1.08
CA ARG A 127 25.86 5.17 0.36
C ARG A 127 25.75 6.60 0.86
N GLU A 128 26.27 7.58 0.13
CA GLU A 128 26.09 8.99 0.44
C GLU A 128 24.61 9.38 0.45
N LEU A 129 23.84 8.90 -0.53
CA LEU A 129 22.41 9.14 -0.58
C LEU A 129 21.67 8.47 0.58
N ALA A 130 22.04 7.23 0.92
CA ALA A 130 21.47 6.53 2.07
C ALA A 130 21.68 7.33 3.37
N TRP A 131 22.86 7.94 3.58
CA TRP A 131 23.12 8.79 4.74
C TRP A 131 22.38 10.13 4.73
N LYS A 132 22.05 10.67 3.56
CA LYS A 132 21.17 11.84 3.45
C LYS A 132 19.73 11.52 3.85
N ILE A 133 19.27 10.30 3.55
CA ILE A 133 17.90 9.86 3.79
C ILE A 133 17.71 9.37 5.24
N GLU A 134 18.68 8.63 5.78
CA GLU A 134 18.61 8.01 7.11
C GLU A 134 18.55 9.05 8.25
N ALA A 135 17.49 8.99 9.07
CA ALA A 135 17.39 9.82 10.26
C ALA A 135 18.54 9.53 11.24
N THR A 136 19.31 10.56 11.53
CA THR A 136 20.40 10.50 12.49
C THR A 136 19.90 11.00 13.83
N ARG A 137 19.70 10.07 14.77
CA ARG A 137 19.42 10.37 16.18
C ARG A 137 20.71 10.33 17.00
N ILE A 138 20.69 11.00 18.14
CA ILE A 138 21.84 11.02 19.07
C ILE A 138 22.22 9.60 19.53
N THR A 139 21.26 8.71 19.66
CA THR A 139 21.48 7.29 20.01
C THR A 139 22.34 6.53 18.99
N VAL A 140 22.36 6.95 17.72
CA VAL A 140 23.15 6.33 16.66
C VAL A 140 24.56 6.92 16.60
N LEU A 141 24.70 8.19 17.01
CA LEU A 141 25.97 8.91 16.99
C LEU A 141 26.84 8.67 18.23
N GLY A 142 26.23 8.30 19.36
CA GLY A 142 26.94 8.24 20.63
C GLY A 142 26.16 7.61 21.78
N SER A 143 26.86 7.40 22.88
CA SER A 143 26.25 7.00 24.15
C SER A 143 25.96 8.24 24.98
N MET A 144 24.74 8.33 25.49
CA MET A 144 24.36 9.37 26.43
C MET A 144 24.37 8.78 27.84
N SER A 145 25.08 9.43 28.74
CA SER A 145 25.10 9.11 30.16
C SER A 145 24.58 10.31 30.97
N THR A 146 23.84 10.00 32.03
CA THR A 146 23.30 10.99 32.95
C THR A 146 24.06 10.93 34.26
N ASP A 147 24.70 12.02 34.63
CA ASP A 147 25.26 12.17 35.97
C ASP A 147 24.24 12.85 36.88
N ILE A 148 23.71 12.08 37.82
CA ILE A 148 22.69 12.53 38.77
C ILE A 148 23.32 13.44 39.84
N THR A 149 24.63 13.29 40.10
CA THR A 149 25.34 14.02 41.15
C THR A 149 25.62 15.45 40.72
N GLU A 150 26.09 15.62 39.48
CA GLU A 150 26.37 16.93 38.92
C GLU A 150 25.18 17.53 38.16
N MET A 151 24.07 16.78 38.02
CA MET A 151 22.91 17.13 37.21
C MET A 151 23.29 17.49 35.77
N LYS A 152 24.12 16.66 35.14
CA LYS A 152 24.60 16.87 33.76
C LYS A 152 24.27 15.68 32.88
N ILE A 153 24.05 15.97 31.60
CA ILE A 153 23.96 14.97 30.54
C ILE A 153 25.26 15.01 29.77
N ILE A 154 25.92 13.87 29.65
CA ILE A 154 27.17 13.70 28.91
C ILE A 154 26.84 12.86 27.68
N ILE A 155 27.05 13.44 26.50
CA ILE A 155 26.87 12.76 25.21
C ILE A 155 28.25 12.53 24.62
N ASP A 156 28.69 11.28 24.61
CA ASP A 156 29.96 10.89 23.99
C ASP A 156 29.71 10.53 22.53
N LEU A 157 30.16 11.40 21.61
CA LEU A 157 30.03 11.18 20.18
C LEU A 157 31.18 10.33 19.66
N ASN A 158 30.86 9.34 18.82
CA ASN A 158 31.88 8.47 18.24
C ASN A 158 32.47 9.09 16.95
N LYS A 159 33.79 9.33 16.93
CA LYS A 159 34.53 9.89 15.78
C LYS A 159 34.26 9.14 14.47
N LYS A 160 34.11 7.81 14.53
CA LYS A 160 33.86 7.00 13.32
C LYS A 160 32.49 7.29 12.70
N SER A 161 31.47 7.50 13.54
CA SER A 161 30.11 7.81 13.09
C SER A 161 29.98 9.24 12.58
N LEU A 162 30.74 10.18 13.17
CA LEU A 162 30.81 11.58 12.73
C LEU A 162 31.46 11.74 11.35
N VAL A 163 32.58 11.07 11.11
CA VAL A 163 33.29 11.11 9.82
C VAL A 163 32.46 10.45 8.71
N GLN A 164 31.77 9.34 9.01
CA GLN A 164 30.93 8.66 8.01
C GLN A 164 29.69 9.48 7.60
N ARG A 165 29.15 10.34 8.48
CA ARG A 165 27.94 11.13 8.18
C ARG A 165 28.21 12.56 7.72
N ASN A 166 29.48 12.93 7.54
CA ASN A 166 29.94 14.29 7.26
C ASN A 166 29.27 15.30 8.21
N MET A 167 29.48 15.13 9.52
CA MET A 167 28.95 16.03 10.55
C MET A 167 30.06 16.47 11.48
N THR A 168 30.00 17.73 11.90
CA THR A 168 30.90 18.27 12.92
C THR A 168 30.19 18.40 14.27
N ALA A 169 30.94 18.28 15.37
CA ALA A 169 30.39 18.45 16.72
C ALA A 169 29.78 19.86 16.96
N LYS A 170 30.18 20.85 16.15
CA LYS A 170 29.63 22.22 16.17
C LYS A 170 28.23 22.28 15.56
N GLU A 171 28.01 21.71 14.38
CA GLU A 171 26.67 21.65 13.76
C GLU A 171 25.65 20.91 14.63
N ILE A 172 26.10 19.92 15.40
CA ILE A 172 25.26 19.19 16.35
C ILE A 172 24.91 20.09 17.55
N ALA A 173 25.88 20.85 18.07
CA ALA A 173 25.64 21.79 19.15
C ALA A 173 24.68 22.90 18.75
N ASP A 174 24.85 23.49 17.56
CA ASP A 174 23.99 24.55 17.03
C ASP A 174 22.53 24.08 16.88
N LYS A 175 22.31 22.86 16.36
CA LYS A 175 20.95 22.28 16.25
C LYS A 175 20.31 21.96 17.59
N ILE A 176 21.11 21.55 18.57
CA ILE A 176 20.62 21.29 19.93
C ILE A 176 20.24 22.61 20.61
N GLU A 177 21.00 23.68 20.36
CA GLU A 177 20.72 25.03 20.86
C GLU A 177 19.44 25.61 20.24
N GLU A 178 19.21 25.44 18.93
CA GLU A 178 17.98 25.87 18.25
C GLU A 178 16.72 25.17 18.79
N GLU A 179 16.80 23.87 19.11
CA GLU A 179 15.64 23.08 19.54
C GLU A 179 15.36 23.15 21.05
N ILE A 180 16.39 23.28 21.89
CA ILE A 180 16.25 23.21 23.36
C ILE A 180 16.46 24.57 24.04
N GLY A 181 17.04 25.56 23.33
CA GLY A 181 17.36 26.87 23.89
C GLY A 181 18.49 26.84 24.92
N ASN A 182 19.25 25.74 24.98
CA ASN A 182 20.28 25.52 25.98
C ASN A 182 21.57 25.05 25.31
N SER A 183 22.62 25.88 25.41
CA SER A 183 23.90 25.66 24.74
C SER A 183 24.70 24.55 25.42
N PRO A 184 25.02 23.43 24.72
CA PRO A 184 25.90 22.40 25.26
C PRO A 184 27.35 22.90 25.36
N GLU A 185 28.03 22.64 26.47
CA GLU A 185 29.48 22.86 26.61
C GLU A 185 30.21 21.78 25.78
N ILE A 186 31.00 22.21 24.78
CA ILE A 186 31.76 21.30 23.91
C ILE A 186 33.13 21.03 24.54
N SER A 187 33.38 19.78 24.94
CA SER A 187 34.71 19.30 25.31
C SER A 187 35.17 18.23 24.32
N GLY A 188 35.74 18.66 23.20
CA GLY A 188 36.23 17.76 22.15
C GLY A 188 35.11 17.03 21.44
N ASP A 189 34.96 15.74 21.71
CA ASP A 189 33.92 14.86 21.13
C ASP A 189 32.75 14.61 22.10
N THR A 190 32.81 15.22 23.29
CA THR A 190 31.82 15.08 24.34
C THR A 190 31.02 16.38 24.47
N LEU A 191 29.69 16.28 24.41
CA LEU A 191 28.78 17.39 24.65
C LEU A 191 28.22 17.27 26.07
N ILE A 192 28.30 18.36 26.84
CA ILE A 192 27.79 18.42 28.21
C ILE A 192 26.61 19.40 28.26
N MET A 193 25.43 18.91 28.65
CA MET A 193 24.23 19.75 28.85
C MET A 193 23.83 19.80 30.33
N ARG A 194 23.35 20.96 30.78
CA ARG A 194 22.88 21.18 32.16
C ARG A 194 21.46 21.78 32.13
N PRO A 195 20.48 21.25 32.86
CA PRO A 195 19.13 21.84 32.90
C PRO A 195 19.15 23.22 33.60
N GLU A 196 18.24 24.11 33.21
CA GLU A 196 18.12 25.46 33.79
C GLU A 196 17.74 25.44 35.27
N GLU A 197 16.91 24.47 35.70
CA GLU A 197 16.68 24.18 37.13
C GLU A 197 17.21 22.78 37.50
N ALA A 198 17.86 22.68 38.66
CA ALA A 198 18.39 21.43 39.20
C ALA A 198 17.28 20.54 39.77
N SER A 199 16.36 20.10 38.90
CA SER A 199 15.26 19.19 39.21
C SER A 199 15.43 17.87 38.45
N TYR A 200 15.35 16.76 39.18
CA TYR A 200 15.41 15.41 38.60
C TYR A 200 14.37 15.20 37.48
N ARG A 201 13.19 15.82 37.62
CA ARG A 201 12.12 15.74 36.63
C ARG A 201 12.47 16.47 35.34
N GLN A 202 13.08 17.65 35.45
CA GLN A 202 13.53 18.41 34.28
C GLN A 202 14.69 17.72 33.58
N LEU A 203 15.63 17.12 34.33
CA LEU A 203 16.72 16.33 33.75
C LEU A 203 16.19 15.15 32.94
N LEU A 204 15.20 14.40 33.45
CA LEU A 204 14.54 13.32 32.69
C LEU A 204 13.75 13.83 31.47
N GLN A 205 13.13 15.00 31.57
CA GLN A 205 12.46 15.62 30.41
C GLN A 205 13.48 16.04 29.36
N LEU A 206 14.59 16.67 29.76
CA LEU A 206 15.65 17.11 28.87
C LEU A 206 16.34 15.92 28.19
N VAL A 207 16.58 14.82 28.91
CA VAL A 207 17.03 13.53 28.34
C VAL A 207 16.07 13.03 27.25
N LYS A 208 14.75 13.08 27.49
CA LYS A 208 13.76 12.67 26.50
C LYS A 208 13.72 13.61 25.29
N SER A 209 13.81 14.92 25.52
CA SER A 209 13.85 15.93 24.46
C SER A 209 15.07 15.72 23.57
N VAL A 210 16.26 15.61 24.16
CA VAL A 210 17.53 15.34 23.47
C VAL A 210 17.45 14.04 22.66
N GLN A 211 16.90 12.95 23.24
CA GLN A 211 16.71 11.69 22.51
C GLN A 211 15.77 11.79 21.30
N SER A 212 14.83 12.74 21.33
CA SER A 212 13.85 12.93 20.26
C SER A 212 14.35 13.81 19.11
N ILE A 213 15.44 14.55 19.31
CA ILE A 213 16.02 15.44 18.29
C ILE A 213 16.60 14.62 17.15
N ILE A 214 16.34 15.11 15.94
CA ILE A 214 16.85 14.56 14.68
C ILE A 214 17.88 15.55 14.14
N LEU A 215 19.12 15.08 14.04
CA LEU A 215 20.23 15.95 13.67
C LEU A 215 20.38 16.08 12.15
N LYS A 216 20.03 15.04 11.38
CA LYS A 216 20.12 15.02 9.91
C LYS A 216 19.25 13.90 9.35
N GLY A 217 18.74 14.09 8.13
CA GLY A 217 17.90 13.10 7.44
C GLY A 217 16.41 13.31 7.66
N ILE A 218 15.61 12.44 7.04
CA ILE A 218 14.15 12.55 7.04
C ILE A 218 13.58 11.89 8.30
N LYS A 219 12.77 12.63 9.06
CA LYS A 219 12.27 12.23 10.39
C LYS A 219 11.62 10.85 10.43
N ASP A 220 10.86 10.52 9.41
CA ASP A 220 10.05 9.31 9.37
C ASP A 220 10.82 8.08 8.89
N ILE A 221 12.07 8.23 8.43
CA ILE A 221 12.93 7.14 7.96
C ILE A 221 13.98 6.78 9.02
N LYS A 222 13.76 5.67 9.73
CA LYS A 222 14.62 5.21 10.83
C LYS A 222 15.92 4.58 10.35
N ARG A 223 15.86 3.77 9.30
CA ARG A 223 16.99 2.96 8.83
C ARG A 223 16.93 2.78 7.32
N VAL A 224 18.09 2.78 6.67
CA VAL A 224 18.22 2.52 5.22
C VAL A 224 19.18 1.34 5.01
N VAL A 225 18.78 0.39 4.17
CA VAL A 225 19.57 -0.79 3.80
C VAL A 225 19.80 -0.76 2.30
N ILE A 226 21.07 -0.86 1.88
CA ILE A 226 21.45 -0.89 0.46
C ILE A 226 21.54 -2.34 0.03
N ARG A 227 20.85 -2.70 -1.06
CA ARG A 227 20.92 -4.02 -1.68
C ARG A 227 21.25 -3.89 -3.15
N LYS A 228 22.03 -4.83 -3.68
CA LYS A 228 22.23 -4.99 -5.11
C LYS A 228 21.21 -6.00 -5.64
N GLU A 229 20.37 -5.60 -6.58
CA GLU A 229 19.46 -6.53 -7.26
C GLU A 229 20.20 -7.37 -8.31
N ASP A 230 19.56 -8.44 -8.78
CA ASP A 230 20.11 -9.36 -9.80
C ASP A 230 20.40 -8.65 -11.13
N SER A 231 19.74 -7.52 -11.39
CA SER A 231 19.98 -6.59 -12.49
C SER A 231 21.34 -5.86 -12.40
N GLY A 232 21.99 -5.90 -11.24
CA GLY A 232 23.22 -5.19 -10.95
C GLY A 232 23.03 -3.77 -10.41
N GLU A 233 21.80 -3.29 -10.28
CA GLU A 233 21.46 -1.97 -9.73
C GLU A 233 21.44 -1.99 -8.19
N TYR A 234 21.90 -0.91 -7.56
CA TYR A 234 21.76 -0.67 -6.12
C TYR A 234 20.40 -0.04 -5.82
N VAL A 235 19.63 -0.68 -4.94
CA VAL A 235 18.31 -0.25 -4.47
C VAL A 235 18.37 -0.02 -2.96
N LEU A 236 17.74 1.05 -2.49
CA LEU A 236 17.66 1.38 -1.06
C LEU A 236 16.31 0.92 -0.51
N TYR A 237 16.33 0.11 0.54
CA TYR A 237 15.15 -0.27 1.31
C TYR A 237 15.13 0.51 2.61
N THR A 238 14.03 1.19 2.90
CA THR A 238 13.89 2.01 4.11
C THR A 238 12.94 1.38 5.11
N GLU A 239 13.26 1.53 6.40
CA GLU A 239 12.31 1.37 7.49
C GLU A 239 11.74 2.75 7.83
N GLY A 240 10.47 2.97 7.52
CA GLY A 240 9.86 4.29 7.46
C GLY A 240 9.43 4.66 6.05
N SER A 241 8.46 5.58 5.96
CA SER A 241 7.99 6.14 4.70
C SER A 241 7.87 7.65 4.79
N ALA A 242 8.38 8.33 3.76
CA ALA A 242 8.37 9.78 3.59
C ALA A 242 8.51 10.13 2.10
N LEU A 243 7.60 9.61 1.27
CA LEU A 243 7.60 9.69 -0.18
C LEU A 243 7.77 11.12 -0.69
N LYS A 244 7.07 12.10 -0.11
CA LYS A 244 7.15 13.50 -0.55
C LYS A 244 8.56 14.07 -0.43
N GLU A 245 9.23 13.81 0.69
CA GLU A 245 10.58 14.31 0.95
C GLU A 245 11.63 13.52 0.16
N VAL A 246 11.48 12.20 0.07
CA VAL A 246 12.39 11.32 -0.66
C VAL A 246 12.43 11.65 -2.16
N LEU A 247 11.27 11.92 -2.77
CA LEU A 247 11.19 12.26 -4.20
C LEU A 247 11.83 13.61 -4.55
N ALA A 248 12.04 14.49 -3.56
CA ALA A 248 12.68 15.79 -3.77
C ALA A 248 14.21 15.72 -3.73
N ILE A 249 14.80 14.56 -3.41
CA ILE A 249 16.25 14.40 -3.29
C ILE A 249 16.85 14.06 -4.65
N ASP A 250 17.88 14.81 -5.05
CA ASP A 250 18.66 14.54 -6.27
C ASP A 250 19.31 13.14 -6.24
N GLY A 251 19.09 12.37 -7.32
CA GLY A 251 19.59 11.00 -7.48
C GLY A 251 18.59 9.89 -7.16
N VAL A 252 17.40 10.24 -6.64
CA VAL A 252 16.28 9.31 -6.47
C VAL A 252 15.45 9.25 -7.76
N ASP A 253 15.17 8.04 -8.24
CA ASP A 253 14.29 7.82 -9.38
C ASP A 253 12.83 7.91 -8.97
N ALA A 254 12.20 9.04 -9.30
CA ALA A 254 10.80 9.32 -8.99
C ALA A 254 9.80 8.42 -9.74
N THR A 255 10.20 7.79 -10.84
CA THR A 255 9.30 6.98 -11.68
C THR A 255 9.13 5.56 -11.18
N ARG A 256 10.14 5.03 -10.47
CA ARG A 256 10.17 3.64 -10.00
C ARG A 256 10.03 3.51 -8.49
N THR A 257 10.33 4.55 -7.72
CA THR A 257 10.26 4.52 -6.24
C THR A 257 8.86 4.21 -5.74
N ARG A 258 8.75 3.28 -4.78
CA ARG A 258 7.47 2.78 -4.24
C ARG A 258 7.49 2.79 -2.71
N THR A 259 6.30 2.88 -2.12
CA THR A 259 6.09 2.68 -0.69
C THR A 259 4.93 1.72 -0.46
N ASN A 260 4.89 1.11 0.71
CA ASN A 260 3.77 0.30 1.16
C ASN A 260 2.70 1.14 1.90
N ASN A 261 2.93 2.45 2.10
CA ASN A 261 1.96 3.35 2.71
C ASN A 261 1.01 3.94 1.66
N VAL A 262 -0.21 3.39 1.58
CA VAL A 262 -1.20 3.76 0.56
C VAL A 262 -1.69 5.20 0.71
N ASN A 263 -1.88 5.68 1.93
CA ASN A 263 -2.37 7.05 2.19
C ASN A 263 -1.34 8.08 1.72
N GLU A 264 -0.06 7.81 1.94
CA GLU A 264 1.01 8.65 1.45
C GLU A 264 1.09 8.70 -0.08
N ILE A 265 0.87 7.56 -0.74
CA ILE A 265 0.76 7.50 -2.21
C ILE A 265 -0.43 8.32 -2.70
N PHE A 266 -1.57 8.24 -2.01
CA PHE A 266 -2.75 9.02 -2.33
C PHE A 266 -2.47 10.53 -2.26
N GLU A 267 -1.80 11.00 -1.21
CA GLU A 267 -1.47 12.41 -1.03
C GLU A 267 -0.46 12.94 -2.07
N VAL A 268 0.50 12.13 -2.49
CA VAL A 268 1.60 12.56 -3.39
C VAL A 268 1.29 12.30 -4.86
N MET A 269 0.77 11.11 -5.19
CA MET A 269 0.58 10.62 -6.56
C MET A 269 -0.90 10.55 -6.99
N GLY A 270 -1.84 10.66 -6.05
CA GLY A 270 -3.27 10.68 -6.33
C GLY A 270 -3.97 9.30 -6.27
N ILE A 271 -5.27 9.32 -6.57
CA ILE A 271 -6.18 8.18 -6.29
C ILE A 271 -5.91 6.93 -7.13
N GLU A 272 -5.57 7.07 -8.42
CA GLU A 272 -5.28 5.90 -9.28
C GLU A 272 -3.96 5.22 -8.90
N ALA A 273 -2.98 5.99 -8.44
CA ALA A 273 -1.74 5.43 -7.90
C ALA A 273 -2.01 4.67 -6.61
N ALA A 274 -2.85 5.21 -5.72
CA ALA A 274 -3.28 4.53 -4.51
C ALA A 274 -4.07 3.24 -4.81
N ARG A 275 -5.00 3.28 -5.78
CA ARG A 275 -5.76 2.11 -6.25
C ARG A 275 -4.84 1.00 -6.76
N LEU A 276 -3.87 1.36 -7.61
CA LEU A 276 -2.89 0.40 -8.11
C LEU A 276 -2.01 -0.16 -6.98
N SER A 277 -1.64 0.69 -6.01
CA SER A 277 -0.88 0.28 -4.83
C SER A 277 -1.65 -0.71 -3.97
N LEU A 278 -2.95 -0.50 -3.75
CA LEU A 278 -3.83 -1.44 -3.03
C LEU A 278 -3.84 -2.81 -3.72
N ILE A 279 -3.99 -2.83 -5.04
CA ILE A 279 -4.01 -4.07 -5.83
C ILE A 279 -2.67 -4.79 -5.72
N HIS A 280 -1.57 -4.07 -5.91
CA HIS A 280 -0.22 -4.64 -5.86
C HIS A 280 0.08 -5.20 -4.47
N GLU A 281 -0.15 -4.41 -3.43
CA GLU A 281 0.16 -4.80 -2.05
C GLU A 281 -0.66 -6.01 -1.59
N ALA A 282 -1.97 -6.02 -1.86
CA ALA A 282 -2.83 -7.16 -1.52
C ALA A 282 -2.42 -8.42 -2.30
N THR A 283 -2.06 -8.29 -3.57
CA THR A 283 -1.61 -9.41 -4.40
C THR A 283 -0.28 -9.99 -3.90
N GLU A 284 0.71 -9.14 -3.61
CA GLU A 284 2.01 -9.58 -3.12
C GLU A 284 1.90 -10.20 -1.72
N THR A 285 1.11 -9.60 -0.82
CA THR A 285 0.86 -10.16 0.52
C THR A 285 0.27 -11.59 0.45
N LEU A 286 -0.64 -11.84 -0.49
CA LEU A 286 -1.23 -13.18 -0.71
C LEU A 286 -0.22 -14.15 -1.33
N ARG A 287 0.56 -13.70 -2.33
CA ARG A 287 1.58 -14.51 -3.02
C ARG A 287 2.71 -14.95 -2.09
N GLU A 288 3.17 -14.07 -1.19
CA GLU A 288 4.20 -14.40 -0.20
C GLU A 288 3.77 -15.53 0.74
N GLN A 289 2.46 -15.66 1.00
CA GLN A 289 1.89 -16.76 1.78
C GLN A 289 1.66 -18.04 0.94
N GLY A 290 2.01 -18.02 -0.34
CA GLY A 290 1.76 -19.12 -1.27
C GLY A 290 0.29 -19.29 -1.64
N LEU A 291 -0.54 -18.27 -1.38
CA LEU A 291 -1.97 -18.27 -1.67
C LEU A 291 -2.22 -17.54 -2.98
N THR A 292 -3.06 -18.10 -3.85
CA THR A 292 -3.40 -17.48 -5.13
C THR A 292 -4.88 -17.11 -5.16
N VAL A 293 -5.16 -15.82 -5.11
CA VAL A 293 -6.49 -15.26 -5.37
C VAL A 293 -6.45 -14.58 -6.74
N ASP A 294 -7.53 -14.71 -7.50
CA ASP A 294 -7.63 -14.02 -8.79
C ASP A 294 -7.63 -12.51 -8.60
N VAL A 295 -6.81 -11.81 -9.40
CA VAL A 295 -6.62 -10.36 -9.29
C VAL A 295 -7.93 -9.58 -9.48
N ARG A 296 -8.93 -10.13 -10.17
CA ARG A 296 -10.22 -9.46 -10.39
C ARG A 296 -10.98 -9.21 -9.09
N HIS A 297 -10.86 -10.11 -8.12
CA HIS A 297 -11.47 -9.91 -6.80
C HIS A 297 -10.81 -8.76 -6.05
N ILE A 298 -9.48 -8.69 -6.11
CA ILE A 298 -8.68 -7.63 -5.49
C ILE A 298 -8.97 -6.28 -6.17
N MET A 299 -9.05 -6.26 -7.50
CA MET A 299 -9.42 -5.08 -8.27
C MET A 299 -10.80 -4.54 -7.86
N LEU A 300 -11.80 -5.43 -7.74
CA LEU A 300 -13.14 -5.02 -7.31
C LEU A 300 -13.13 -4.36 -5.93
N VAL A 301 -12.33 -4.90 -5.00
CA VAL A 301 -12.17 -4.31 -3.66
C VAL A 301 -11.47 -2.95 -3.73
N ALA A 302 -10.36 -2.85 -4.44
CA ALA A 302 -9.63 -1.59 -4.59
C ALA A 302 -10.48 -0.50 -5.26
N ASP A 303 -11.28 -0.87 -6.27
CA ASP A 303 -12.20 0.04 -6.95
C ASP A 303 -13.29 0.56 -6.00
N ILE A 304 -13.88 -0.32 -5.18
CA ILE A 304 -14.88 0.08 -4.17
C ILE A 304 -14.25 0.99 -3.11
N MET A 305 -13.02 0.72 -2.70
CA MET A 305 -12.30 1.54 -1.72
C MET A 305 -11.92 2.93 -2.24
N THR A 306 -11.90 3.14 -3.56
CA THR A 306 -11.41 4.38 -4.20
C THR A 306 -12.48 5.14 -5.00
N VAL A 307 -13.73 4.65 -5.00
CA VAL A 307 -14.81 5.11 -5.88
C VAL A 307 -15.16 6.60 -5.73
N ASP A 308 -15.07 7.15 -4.52
CA ASP A 308 -15.47 8.53 -4.23
C ASP A 308 -14.32 9.54 -4.35
N GLY A 309 -13.16 9.12 -4.86
CA GLY A 309 -11.97 9.97 -4.99
C GLY A 309 -11.13 10.08 -3.71
N ASP A 310 -11.42 9.26 -2.70
CA ASP A 310 -10.64 9.10 -1.47
C ASP A 310 -10.45 7.61 -1.17
N VAL A 311 -9.42 7.25 -0.40
CA VAL A 311 -9.15 5.85 -0.01
C VAL A 311 -9.90 5.53 1.28
N LYS A 312 -11.03 4.86 1.16
CA LYS A 312 -11.93 4.57 2.28
C LYS A 312 -11.70 3.17 2.87
N PRO A 313 -11.77 3.02 4.20
CA PRO A 313 -11.77 1.69 4.82
C PRO A 313 -13.06 0.94 4.47
N ILE A 314 -12.99 -0.39 4.37
CA ILE A 314 -14.19 -1.21 4.08
C ILE A 314 -15.20 -1.22 5.23
N GLY A 315 -14.71 -1.06 6.46
CA GLY A 315 -15.51 -1.13 7.69
C GLY A 315 -16.49 0.03 7.91
N ARG A 316 -16.95 0.15 9.16
CA ARG A 316 -18.02 1.08 9.57
C ARG A 316 -17.73 2.57 9.35
N HIS A 317 -16.46 2.97 9.26
CA HIS A 317 -16.08 4.37 9.08
C HIS A 317 -15.86 4.76 7.62
N GLY A 318 -16.11 3.84 6.68
CA GLY A 318 -16.00 4.11 5.25
C GLY A 318 -17.13 3.43 4.49
N VAL A 319 -16.79 2.50 3.60
CA VAL A 319 -17.71 1.91 2.61
C VAL A 319 -19.00 1.37 3.24
N SER A 320 -18.92 0.70 4.39
CA SER A 320 -20.12 0.11 5.01
C SER A 320 -20.97 1.14 5.76
N GLY A 321 -20.36 2.18 6.33
CA GLY A 321 -21.05 3.25 7.06
C GLY A 321 -21.70 4.30 6.17
N GLU A 322 -21.21 4.46 4.95
CA GLU A 322 -21.74 5.40 3.95
C GLU A 322 -22.79 4.78 3.03
N LYS A 323 -23.18 3.52 3.26
CA LYS A 323 -24.29 2.91 2.51
C LYS A 323 -25.56 3.75 2.66
N ALA A 324 -26.23 3.98 1.53
CA ALA A 324 -27.44 4.80 1.48
C ALA A 324 -28.59 4.26 2.36
N SER A 325 -28.71 2.93 2.47
CA SER A 325 -29.78 2.29 3.24
C SER A 325 -29.53 2.36 4.75
N VAL A 326 -30.56 2.81 5.48
CA VAL A 326 -30.55 2.88 6.95
C VAL A 326 -30.55 1.47 7.51
N PHE A 327 -31.35 0.57 6.95
CA PHE A 327 -31.41 -0.82 7.40
C PHE A 327 -30.08 -1.54 7.17
N ALA A 328 -29.39 -1.27 6.08
CA ALA A 328 -28.06 -1.83 5.81
C ALA A 328 -27.02 -1.37 6.84
N ARG A 329 -27.01 -0.07 7.18
CA ARG A 329 -26.11 0.50 8.20
C ARG A 329 -26.43 -0.09 9.58
N ALA A 330 -27.70 -0.07 9.98
CA ALA A 330 -28.16 -0.53 11.29
C ALA A 330 -27.95 -2.04 11.51
N ALA A 331 -28.06 -2.86 10.46
CA ALA A 331 -27.84 -4.30 10.52
C ALA A 331 -26.34 -4.69 10.56
N PHE A 332 -25.44 -3.80 10.13
CA PHE A 332 -24.01 -4.05 10.14
C PHE A 332 -23.38 -3.76 11.51
N GLU A 333 -23.54 -2.54 12.03
CA GLU A 333 -23.02 -2.15 13.35
C GLU A 333 -23.74 -0.89 13.87
N VAL A 334 -23.66 -0.61 15.18
CA VAL A 334 -24.20 0.62 15.81
C VAL A 334 -25.69 0.87 15.51
N THR A 335 -26.51 -0.18 15.64
CA THR A 335 -27.93 -0.22 15.26
C THR A 335 -28.76 0.93 15.81
N VAL A 336 -28.67 1.18 17.12
CA VAL A 336 -29.54 2.15 17.81
C VAL A 336 -29.29 3.57 17.33
N ASN A 337 -28.02 3.98 17.22
CA ASN A 337 -27.69 5.35 16.80
C ASN A 337 -28.13 5.60 15.36
N HIS A 338 -27.87 4.66 14.44
CA HIS A 338 -28.31 4.81 13.05
C HIS A 338 -29.82 4.97 12.93
N LEU A 339 -30.61 4.21 13.68
CA LEU A 339 -32.07 4.32 13.64
C LEU A 339 -32.58 5.63 14.27
N LEU A 340 -31.97 6.07 15.37
CA LEU A 340 -32.33 7.35 16.02
C LEU A 340 -31.98 8.54 15.14
N ASP A 341 -30.75 8.59 14.62
CA ASP A 341 -30.26 9.68 13.76
C ASP A 341 -31.10 9.78 12.47
N SER A 342 -31.43 8.62 11.88
CA SER A 342 -32.30 8.53 10.70
C SER A 342 -33.73 8.97 11.02
N GLY A 343 -34.25 8.60 12.19
CA GLY A 343 -35.57 9.04 12.66
C GLY A 343 -35.64 10.55 12.92
N MET A 344 -34.54 11.15 13.40
CA MET A 344 -34.42 12.60 13.60
C MET A 344 -34.26 13.35 12.27
N SER A 345 -33.52 12.79 11.32
CA SER A 345 -33.25 13.41 10.01
C SER A 345 -34.40 13.22 9.01
N GLY A 346 -35.29 12.25 9.25
CA GLY A 346 -36.36 11.88 8.34
C GLY A 346 -35.88 11.08 7.13
N ASP A 347 -34.81 10.29 7.30
CA ASP A 347 -34.25 9.46 6.23
C ASP A 347 -35.28 8.44 5.73
N VAL A 348 -35.31 8.23 4.41
CA VAL A 348 -36.20 7.25 3.75
C VAL A 348 -35.36 6.14 3.14
N ASP A 349 -35.71 4.90 3.45
CA ASP A 349 -35.04 3.73 2.87
C ASP A 349 -35.74 3.28 1.58
N GLU A 350 -34.99 3.24 0.48
CA GLU A 350 -35.51 2.86 -0.85
C GLU A 350 -35.52 1.34 -1.11
N LEU A 351 -35.04 0.53 -0.15
CA LEU A 351 -34.99 -0.93 -0.23
C LEU A 351 -34.30 -1.46 -1.52
N ARG A 352 -33.18 -0.85 -1.93
CA ARG A 352 -32.50 -1.21 -3.20
C ARG A 352 -31.45 -2.31 -3.03
N GLY A 353 -30.84 -2.41 -1.87
CA GLY A 353 -29.76 -3.32 -1.54
C GLY A 353 -30.23 -4.73 -1.16
N VAL A 354 -29.27 -5.57 -0.80
CA VAL A 354 -29.55 -6.98 -0.44
C VAL A 354 -30.08 -7.09 0.98
N THR A 355 -29.43 -6.40 1.93
CA THR A 355 -29.70 -6.52 3.37
C THR A 355 -31.12 -6.07 3.74
N GLU A 356 -31.50 -4.85 3.37
CA GLU A 356 -32.87 -4.34 3.50
C GLU A 356 -33.96 -5.27 2.94
N ASN A 357 -33.79 -5.78 1.72
CA ASN A 357 -34.78 -6.66 1.09
C ASN A 357 -34.94 -7.96 1.87
N VAL A 358 -33.85 -8.54 2.35
CA VAL A 358 -33.89 -9.75 3.19
C VAL A 358 -34.60 -9.47 4.52
N ILE A 359 -34.31 -8.34 5.18
CA ILE A 359 -34.94 -7.95 6.45
C ILE A 359 -36.46 -7.79 6.30
N VAL A 360 -36.92 -7.16 5.21
CA VAL A 360 -38.34 -6.90 4.95
C VAL A 360 -39.05 -8.12 4.34
N GLY A 361 -38.30 -9.15 3.91
CA GLY A 361 -38.85 -10.37 3.31
C GLY A 361 -39.15 -10.24 1.80
N GLN A 362 -38.53 -9.29 1.11
CA GLN A 362 -38.61 -9.12 -0.34
C GLN A 362 -37.51 -9.90 -1.06
N PRO A 363 -37.74 -10.38 -2.30
CA PRO A 363 -36.71 -11.02 -3.09
C PRO A 363 -35.61 -10.01 -3.45
N ILE A 364 -34.35 -10.41 -3.31
CA ILE A 364 -33.19 -9.59 -3.66
C ILE A 364 -33.06 -9.43 -5.18
N ARG A 365 -32.47 -8.32 -5.63
CA ARG A 365 -32.27 -8.02 -7.06
C ARG A 365 -30.96 -8.61 -7.63
N LEU A 366 -30.48 -9.72 -7.07
CA LEU A 366 -29.29 -10.44 -7.52
C LEU A 366 -29.67 -11.85 -7.99
N GLY A 367 -28.85 -12.43 -8.87
CA GLY A 367 -29.08 -13.75 -9.44
C GLY A 367 -30.43 -13.83 -10.16
N THR A 368 -31.24 -14.82 -9.80
CA THR A 368 -32.56 -15.07 -10.41
C THR A 368 -33.57 -13.94 -10.17
N GLY A 369 -33.39 -13.14 -9.10
CA GLY A 369 -34.27 -12.01 -8.80
C GLY A 369 -34.11 -10.82 -9.76
N ASN A 370 -33.08 -10.81 -10.59
CA ASN A 370 -32.86 -9.79 -11.62
C ASN A 370 -33.63 -10.09 -12.94
N VAL A 371 -34.14 -11.31 -13.12
CA VAL A 371 -34.78 -11.74 -14.36
C VAL A 371 -36.29 -11.47 -14.30
N ARG A 372 -36.81 -10.76 -15.31
CA ARG A 372 -38.26 -10.52 -15.46
C ARG A 372 -38.82 -11.35 -16.60
N LEU A 373 -39.76 -12.24 -16.29
CA LEU A 373 -40.40 -13.10 -17.29
C LEU A 373 -41.65 -12.43 -17.86
N ILE A 374 -41.83 -12.55 -19.18
CA ILE A 374 -43.04 -12.13 -19.87
C ILE A 374 -43.55 -13.33 -20.68
N ALA A 375 -44.77 -13.77 -20.37
CA ALA A 375 -45.41 -14.87 -21.10
C ALA A 375 -46.64 -14.35 -21.85
N LYS A 376 -46.74 -14.69 -23.14
CA LYS A 376 -47.93 -14.40 -23.93
C LYS A 376 -49.00 -15.45 -23.63
N LYS A 377 -50.18 -15.01 -23.19
CA LYS A 377 -51.31 -15.94 -22.98
C LYS A 377 -51.69 -16.60 -24.32
N PRO A 378 -51.94 -17.93 -24.33
CA PRO A 378 -52.44 -18.59 -25.53
C PRO A 378 -53.81 -18.00 -25.91
N ALA A 379 -54.04 -17.80 -27.20
CA ALA A 379 -55.33 -17.32 -27.68
C ALA A 379 -56.41 -18.34 -27.28
N GLN A 380 -57.44 -17.88 -26.56
CA GLN A 380 -58.65 -18.69 -26.34
C GLN A 380 -59.21 -19.05 -27.71
N ARG A 381 -59.18 -20.34 -28.06
CA ARG A 381 -59.95 -20.86 -29.19
C ARG A 381 -61.42 -20.73 -28.80
N SER A 382 -62.10 -19.79 -29.46
CA SER A 382 -63.55 -19.57 -29.41
C SER A 382 -64.32 -20.79 -29.89
#